data_AF-A0A5B7AA99-F1
#
_entry.id   AF-A0A5B7AA99-F1
#
_cell.length_a   1.000
_cell.length_b   1.000
_cell.length_c   1.000
_cell.angle_alpha   90.00
_cell.angle_beta   90.00
_cell.angle_gamma   90.00
#
_symmetry.space_group_name_H-M   'P 1'
#
loop_
_entity.id
_entity.type
_entity.pdbx_description
1 polymer ?
#
loop_
_entity_poly.entity_id
_entity_poly.type
_entity_poly.pdbx_seq_one_letter_code
_entity_poly.pdbx_strand_id
1 'polypeptide(L)'
;AEIARMFYSSGLPFHLARNPYYVSAFTFAANNPITGYLPPGYNLLSTTLLQREKINIERLLQPIRGTWKEKGVSIVSDGWSDSQRRQLINFMAVTDGGPMFLKAIDCSGGTKDKYFIANL
;
A
#
# COMPACT_ATOMS: atom_id res chain seq x y z
N ALA A 1 2.14 22.92 -19.40
CA ALA A 1 3.32 22.12 -19.81
C ALA A 1 3.94 21.36 -18.64
N GLU A 2 4.04 21.95 -17.43
CA GLU A 2 4.74 21.31 -16.29
C GLU A 2 4.20 19.95 -15.88
N ILE A 3 2.87 19.80 -15.86
CA ILE A 3 2.24 18.52 -15.56
C ILE A 3 2.73 17.42 -16.51
N ALA A 4 2.73 17.67 -17.83
CA ALA A 4 3.20 16.69 -18.81
C ALA A 4 4.70 16.39 -18.65
N ARG A 5 5.53 17.42 -18.36
CA ARG A 5 6.97 17.23 -18.13
C ARG A 5 7.25 16.30 -16.95
N MET A 6 6.49 16.42 -15.86
CA MET A 6 6.61 15.53 -14.69
C MET A 6 6.40 14.06 -15.06
N PHE A 7 5.47 13.76 -15.97
CA PHE A 7 5.25 12.37 -16.41
C PHE A 7 6.45 11.84 -17.19
N TYR A 8 7.00 12.64 -18.11
CA TYR A 8 8.12 12.22 -18.95
C TYR A 8 9.44 12.16 -18.17
N SER A 9 9.73 13.15 -17.33
CA SER A 9 10.98 13.22 -16.57
C SER A 9 11.08 12.13 -15.50
N SER A 10 9.94 11.73 -14.92
CA SER A 10 9.90 10.80 -13.80
C SER A 10 9.37 9.41 -14.19
N GLY A 11 9.11 9.17 -15.48
CA GLY A 11 8.61 7.89 -15.99
C GLY A 11 7.25 7.49 -15.41
N LEU A 12 6.38 8.46 -15.11
CA LEU A 12 5.08 8.17 -14.51
C LEU A 12 4.16 7.51 -15.55
N PRO A 13 3.43 6.44 -15.18
CA PRO A 13 2.47 5.83 -16.07
C PRO A 13 1.32 6.80 -16.43
N PHE A 14 0.92 6.85 -17.70
CA PHE A 14 -0.17 7.75 -18.13
C PHE A 14 -1.53 7.43 -17.49
N HIS A 15 -1.74 6.21 -16.99
CA HIS A 15 -2.96 5.87 -16.26
C HIS A 15 -3.11 6.67 -14.96
N LEU A 16 -2.03 7.21 -14.39
CA LEU A 16 -2.06 8.09 -13.22
C LEU A 16 -2.92 9.33 -13.47
N ALA A 17 -2.99 9.84 -14.70
CA ALA A 17 -3.83 10.98 -15.06
C ALA A 17 -5.34 10.72 -14.86
N ARG A 18 -5.75 9.45 -14.78
CA ARG A 18 -7.14 9.04 -14.50
C ARG A 18 -7.37 8.71 -13.02
N ASN A 19 -6.33 8.75 -12.19
CA ASN A 19 -6.47 8.47 -10.77
C ASN A 19 -7.32 9.59 -10.11
N PRO A 20 -8.38 9.26 -9.36
CA PRO A 20 -9.26 10.26 -8.77
C PRO A 20 -8.55 11.20 -7.79
N TYR A 21 -7.53 10.72 -7.06
CA TYR A 21 -6.73 11.54 -6.16
C TYR A 21 -5.81 12.50 -6.93
N TYR A 22 -5.28 12.08 -8.07
CA TYR A 22 -4.54 12.96 -8.96
C TYR A 22 -5.43 14.11 -9.46
N VAL A 23 -6.61 13.77 -10.03
CA VAL A 23 -7.56 14.77 -10.54
C VAL A 23 -8.02 15.71 -9.42
N SER A 24 -8.37 15.15 -8.26
CA SER A 24 -8.83 15.92 -7.09
C SER A 24 -7.75 16.87 -6.58
N ALA A 25 -6.49 16.42 -6.45
CA ALA A 25 -5.40 17.27 -5.96
C ALA A 25 -5.16 18.49 -6.84
N PHE A 26 -5.09 18.31 -8.17
CA PHE A 26 -4.88 19.44 -9.10
C PHE A 26 -6.13 20.33 -9.21
N THR A 27 -7.33 19.74 -9.18
CA THR A 27 -8.58 20.52 -9.18
C THR A 27 -8.68 21.38 -7.90
N PHE A 28 -8.33 20.81 -6.76
CA PHE A 28 -8.28 21.53 -5.49
C PHE A 28 -7.28 22.69 -5.55
N ALA A 29 -6.04 22.43 -6.00
CA ALA A 29 -5.02 23.46 -6.12
C ALA A 29 -5.38 24.58 -7.12
N ALA A 30 -6.08 24.25 -8.21
CA ALA A 30 -6.51 25.24 -9.19
C ALA A 30 -7.67 26.13 -8.68
N ASN A 31 -8.55 25.57 -7.85
CA ASN A 31 -9.76 26.25 -7.40
C ASN A 31 -9.64 26.90 -6.01
N ASN A 32 -8.54 26.67 -5.28
CA ASN A 32 -8.34 27.20 -3.93
C ASN A 32 -7.05 28.02 -3.83
N PRO A 33 -7.06 29.19 -3.18
CA PRO A 33 -5.85 29.94 -2.90
C PRO A 33 -5.00 29.19 -1.86
N ILE A 34 -3.92 28.55 -2.32
CA ILE A 34 -2.96 27.82 -1.50
C ILE A 34 -1.65 28.62 -1.32
N THR A 35 -1.77 29.91 -1.07
CA THR A 35 -0.62 30.83 -0.94
C THR A 35 0.35 30.34 0.13
N GLY A 36 1.64 30.21 -0.25
CA GLY A 36 2.69 29.73 0.66
C GLY A 36 2.69 28.22 0.87
N TYR A 37 1.84 27.47 0.18
CA TYR A 37 1.88 26.01 0.23
C TYR A 37 3.17 25.46 -0.37
N LEU A 38 3.81 24.58 0.40
CA LEU A 38 4.93 23.76 -0.06
C LEU A 38 4.44 22.31 -0.17
N PRO A 39 4.62 21.65 -1.32
CA PRO A 39 4.27 20.25 -1.46
C PRO A 39 5.07 19.39 -0.48
N PRO A 40 4.54 18.23 -0.03
CA PRO A 40 5.25 17.33 0.86
C PRO A 40 6.58 16.89 0.26
N GLY A 41 7.67 17.04 1.02
CA GLY A 41 8.97 16.52 0.63
C GLY A 41 9.06 15.00 0.74
N TYR A 42 10.12 14.42 0.17
CA TYR A 42 10.37 12.98 0.14
C TYR A 42 10.24 12.31 1.52
N ASN A 43 10.94 12.82 2.53
CA ASN A 43 10.92 12.23 3.88
C ASN A 43 9.53 12.26 4.51
N LEU A 44 8.76 13.33 4.28
CA LEU A 44 7.43 13.47 4.85
C LEU A 44 6.45 12.47 4.19
N LEU A 45 6.57 12.26 2.87
CA LEU A 45 5.82 11.25 2.13
C LEU A 45 6.17 9.84 2.60
N SER A 46 7.46 9.51 2.73
CA SER A 46 7.93 8.15 3.06
C SER A 46 7.75 7.76 4.52
N THR A 47 7.43 8.70 5.41
CA THR A 47 7.29 8.45 6.85
C THR A 47 5.91 8.85 7.37
N THR A 48 5.72 10.11 7.74
CA THR A 48 4.55 10.57 8.49
C THR A 48 3.26 10.43 7.70
N LEU A 49 3.25 10.81 6.41
CA LEU A 49 2.05 10.72 5.58
C LEU A 49 1.70 9.26 5.28
N LEU A 50 2.69 8.43 4.99
CA LEU A 50 2.50 6.99 4.82
C LEU A 50 1.93 6.34 6.08
N GLN A 51 2.45 6.68 7.26
CA GLN A 51 1.95 6.14 8.52
C GLN A 51 0.51 6.58 8.81
N ARG A 52 0.16 7.84 8.50
CA ARG A 52 -1.22 8.34 8.63
C ARG A 52 -2.16 7.61 7.68
N GLU A 53 -1.75 7.38 6.44
CA GLU A 53 -2.56 6.64 5.47
C GLU A 53 -2.74 5.17 5.88
N LYS A 54 -1.68 4.52 6.39
CA LYS A 54 -1.79 3.17 6.96
C LYS A 54 -2.85 3.10 8.06
N ILE A 55 -2.82 4.03 9.02
CA ILE A 55 -3.81 4.11 10.10
C ILE A 55 -5.22 4.35 9.53
N ASN A 56 -5.33 5.18 8.49
CA ASN A 56 -6.61 5.42 7.83
C ASN A 56 -7.18 4.15 7.20
N ILE A 57 -6.39 3.43 6.43
CA ILE A 57 -6.77 2.15 5.83
C ILE A 57 -7.11 1.12 6.93
N GLU A 58 -6.31 1.01 7.98
CA GLU A 58 -6.60 0.10 9.10
C GLU A 58 -7.95 0.40 9.75
N ARG A 59 -8.30 1.68 9.92
CA ARG A 59 -9.61 2.11 10.43
C ARG A 59 -10.74 1.70 9.49
N LEU A 60 -10.58 1.93 8.19
CA LEU A 60 -11.57 1.56 7.17
C LEU A 60 -11.79 0.04 7.10
N LEU A 61 -10.77 -0.75 7.42
CA LEU A 61 -10.83 -2.22 7.44
C LEU A 61 -11.37 -2.79 8.76
N GLN A 62 -11.48 -2.01 9.84
CA GLN A 62 -11.98 -2.50 11.13
C GLN A 62 -13.36 -3.16 11.06
N PRO A 63 -14.36 -2.63 10.34
CA PRO A 63 -15.67 -3.28 10.24
C PRO A 63 -15.58 -4.68 9.63
N ILE A 64 -14.73 -4.86 8.61
CA ILE A 64 -14.49 -6.17 7.98
C ILE A 64 -13.78 -7.10 8.96
N ARG A 65 -12.79 -6.61 9.72
CA ARG A 65 -12.11 -7.41 10.75
C ARG A 65 -13.04 -7.82 11.88
N GLY A 66 -13.98 -6.95 12.26
CA GLY A 66 -14.97 -7.22 13.30
C GLY A 66 -15.82 -8.45 13.00
N THR A 67 -16.12 -8.74 11.72
CA THR A 67 -16.93 -9.91 11.34
C THR A 67 -16.16 -11.23 11.37
N TRP A 68 -14.83 -11.23 11.53
CA TRP A 68 -14.03 -12.45 11.42
C TRP A 68 -14.35 -13.49 12.50
N LYS A 69 -14.75 -13.05 13.69
CA LYS A 69 -15.13 -13.95 14.79
C LYS A 69 -16.40 -14.74 14.50
N GLU A 70 -17.33 -14.14 13.77
CA GLU A 70 -18.65 -14.72 13.48
C GLU A 70 -18.67 -15.46 12.14
N LYS A 71 -18.10 -14.84 11.09
CA LYS A 71 -18.09 -15.37 9.73
C LYS A 71 -16.89 -16.26 9.43
N GLY A 72 -15.88 -16.26 10.30
CA GLY A 72 -14.58 -16.86 10.03
C GLY A 72 -13.72 -16.04 9.07
N VAL A 73 -12.48 -16.48 8.90
CA VAL A 73 -11.50 -15.89 7.97
C VAL A 73 -10.59 -17.00 7.45
N SER A 74 -10.31 -16.98 6.14
CA SER A 74 -9.28 -17.85 5.55
C SER A 74 -7.99 -17.06 5.42
N ILE A 75 -6.88 -17.63 5.91
CA ILE A 75 -5.55 -17.04 5.74
C ILE A 75 -4.89 -17.69 4.53
N VAL A 76 -4.48 -16.86 3.58
CA VAL A 76 -3.76 -17.27 2.37
C VAL A 76 -2.35 -16.75 2.48
N SER A 77 -1.38 -17.67 2.45
CA SER A 77 0.03 -17.34 2.31
C SER A 77 0.48 -17.58 0.88
N ASP A 78 1.08 -16.58 0.25
CA ASP A 78 1.73 -16.72 -1.05
C ASP A 78 3.22 -16.41 -0.92
N GLY A 79 4.06 -17.36 -1.30
CA GLY A 79 5.50 -17.26 -1.15
C GLY A 79 6.16 -17.18 -2.52
N TRP A 80 6.81 -16.05 -2.83
CA TRP A 80 7.57 -15.91 -4.06
C TRP A 80 9.08 -15.83 -3.78
N SER A 81 9.89 -16.13 -4.78
CA SER A 81 11.35 -16.03 -4.71
C SER A 81 11.85 -15.48 -6.03
N ASP A 82 12.64 -14.42 -5.95
CA ASP A 82 13.21 -13.78 -7.14
C ASP A 82 14.46 -14.52 -7.64
N SER A 83 14.98 -14.08 -8.79
CA SER A 83 16.21 -14.65 -9.39
C SER A 83 17.46 -14.46 -8.52
N GLN A 84 17.42 -13.56 -7.54
CA GLN A 84 18.48 -13.31 -6.57
C GLN A 84 18.29 -14.10 -5.27
N ARG A 85 17.33 -15.04 -5.23
CA ARG A 85 16.93 -15.81 -4.04
C ARG A 85 16.48 -14.92 -2.87
N ARG A 86 15.99 -13.70 -3.14
CA ARG A 86 15.23 -12.93 -2.15
C ARG A 86 13.84 -13.50 -2.08
N GLN A 87 13.43 -13.82 -0.87
CA GLN A 87 12.22 -14.59 -0.62
C GLN A 87 11.25 -13.72 0.14
N LEU A 88 10.01 -13.64 -0.32
CA LEU A 88 8.96 -12.89 0.36
C LEU A 88 7.75 -13.80 0.54
N ILE A 89 7.17 -13.78 1.74
CA ILE A 89 5.90 -14.45 2.02
C ILE A 89 4.85 -13.37 2.30
N ASN A 90 3.83 -13.32 1.46
CA ASN A 90 2.66 -12.46 1.62
C ASN A 90 1.58 -13.21 2.39
N PHE A 91 0.98 -12.55 3.37
CA PHE A 91 -0.19 -13.04 4.10
C PHE A 91 -1.39 -12.18 3.77
N MET A 92 -2.47 -12.84 3.37
CA MET A 92 -3.76 -12.22 3.09
C MET A 92 -4.85 -12.90 3.92
N ALA A 93 -5.78 -12.12 4.45
CA ALA A 93 -7.05 -12.61 4.96
C ALA A 93 -8.08 -12.55 3.84
N VAL A 94 -8.81 -13.63 3.61
CA VAL A 94 -9.94 -13.69 2.69
C VAL A 94 -11.20 -13.92 3.50
N THR A 95 -12.14 -13.00 3.35
CA THR A 95 -13.48 -13.09 3.93
C THR A 95 -14.54 -12.80 2.88
N ASP A 96 -15.81 -12.95 3.29
CA ASP A 96 -16.97 -12.48 2.53
C ASP A 96 -16.90 -10.97 2.20
N GLY A 97 -16.19 -10.19 3.00
CA GLY A 97 -15.92 -8.76 2.73
C GLY A 97 -14.80 -8.51 1.70
N GLY A 98 -14.20 -9.55 1.15
CA GLY A 98 -13.11 -9.48 0.18
C GLY A 98 -11.72 -9.77 0.77
N PRO A 99 -10.68 -9.81 -0.09
CA PRO A 99 -9.31 -10.04 0.34
C PRO A 99 -8.72 -8.80 1.02
N MET A 100 -7.93 -9.03 2.07
CA MET A 100 -7.24 -8.02 2.85
C MET A 100 -5.78 -8.41 3.02
N PHE A 101 -4.85 -7.52 2.64
CA PHE A 101 -3.44 -7.71 2.94
C PHE A 101 -3.16 -7.57 4.45
N LEU A 102 -2.40 -8.51 5.01
CA LEU A 102 -2.05 -8.51 6.43
C LEU A 102 -0.61 -8.05 6.65
N LYS A 103 0.33 -8.75 6.02
CA LYS A 103 1.77 -8.47 6.10
C LYS A 103 2.50 -9.19 4.97
N ALA A 104 3.69 -8.69 4.66
CA ALA A 104 4.68 -9.40 3.86
C ALA A 104 5.94 -9.56 4.72
N ILE A 105 6.55 -10.74 4.67
CA ILE A 105 7.75 -11.04 5.44
C ILE A 105 8.89 -11.35 4.47
N ASP A 106 9.96 -10.56 4.58
CA ASP A 106 11.23 -10.84 3.93
C ASP A 106 11.90 -12.01 4.65
N CYS A 107 12.10 -13.09 3.91
CA CYS A 107 12.73 -14.33 4.37
C CYS A 107 14.13 -14.49 3.75
N SER A 108 14.69 -13.43 3.15
CA SER A 108 16.05 -13.45 2.61
C SER A 108 17.06 -13.78 3.71
N GLY A 109 18.03 -14.64 3.38
CA GLY A 109 19.07 -15.08 4.33
C GLY A 109 18.68 -16.22 5.29
N GLY A 110 17.42 -16.67 5.29
CA GLY A 110 16.95 -17.80 6.11
C GLY A 110 16.59 -19.05 5.30
N THR A 111 16.58 -20.21 5.95
CA THR A 111 16.04 -21.46 5.36
C THR A 111 14.52 -21.50 5.59
N LYS A 112 13.73 -21.63 4.51
CA LYS A 112 12.28 -21.88 4.56
C LYS A 112 12.00 -23.32 5.01
N ASP A 113 12.23 -23.60 6.28
CA ASP A 113 11.73 -24.84 6.88
C ASP A 113 10.34 -24.62 7.50
N LYS A 114 9.69 -25.74 7.83
CA LYS A 114 8.37 -25.73 8.47
C LYS A 114 8.36 -25.02 9.83
N TYR A 115 9.50 -24.95 10.51
CA TYR A 115 9.61 -24.34 11.83
C TYR A 115 9.70 -22.82 11.73
N PHE A 116 10.46 -22.31 10.76
CA PHE A 116 10.50 -20.91 10.41
C PHE A 116 9.09 -20.41 10.09
N ILE A 117 8.38 -21.12 9.20
CA ILE A 117 7.02 -20.72 8.80
C ILE A 117 6.04 -20.76 9.98
N ALA A 118 6.14 -21.76 10.87
CA ALA A 118 5.27 -21.88 12.03
C ALA A 118 5.46 -20.74 13.07
N ASN A 119 6.62 -20.08 13.05
CA ASN A 119 6.97 -19.01 13.99
C ASN A 119 6.77 -17.59 13.42
N LEU A 120 6.26 -17.44 12.18
CA LEU A 120 6.00 -16.15 11.53
C LEU A 120 4.73 -15.47 12.05
#